data_AF-A0A0D3CHS2-F1
#
_entry.id   AF-A0A0D3CHS2-F1
#
_cell.length_a   1.000
_cell.length_b   1.000
_cell.length_c   1.000
_cell.angle_alpha   90.00
_cell.angle_beta   90.00
_cell.angle_gamma   90.00
#
_symmetry.space_group_name_H-M   'P 1'
#
loop_
_entity.id
_entity.type
_entity.pdbx_description
1 polymer ?
#
loop_
_entity_poly.entity_id
_entity_poly.type
_entity_poly.pdbx_seq_one_letter_code
_entity_poly.pdbx_strand_id
1 'polypeptide(L)'
;MKESRPKDELLVSGKLWEDSRSLWDLMVDRKNRQSACNLREKELLGFIVNLLQKWQVEMVKNLGDQRVSVDGGERVSVDGGERVSVDGGERVSVDGGERVSVDGGERVSVDGGERVSVDGGERVSVDGGERVSVDGGERVSVDGGERVSVDGGERVSVDGGERVSVDGGERVSVDGGERVSVDGGERVSVDGGERVSVDGGERVSVDGGERVSVDGGERVSVDGGERVSVDGTSVWVDGG
;
A
#
# COMPACT_ATOMS: atom_id res chain seq x y z
N MET A 1 28.40 -16.57 26.85
CA MET A 1 27.48 -15.83 27.73
C MET A 1 27.14 -14.53 27.03
N LYS A 2 25.95 -14.40 26.44
CA LYS A 2 25.50 -13.12 25.90
C LYS A 2 24.72 -12.40 27.00
N GLU A 3 25.26 -11.27 27.43
CA GLU A 3 24.71 -10.38 28.44
C GLU A 3 23.31 -9.89 28.02
N SER A 4 22.36 -10.08 28.93
CA SER A 4 21.03 -9.47 28.90
C SER A 4 21.15 -7.98 29.24
N ARG A 5 20.95 -7.09 28.24
CA ARG A 5 20.78 -5.65 28.47
C ARG A 5 19.35 -5.34 29.00
N PRO A 6 19.19 -4.31 29.85
CA PRO A 6 18.07 -4.21 30.79
C PRO A 6 16.78 -3.70 30.13
N LYS A 7 15.64 -4.21 30.61
CA LYS A 7 14.28 -3.89 30.14
C LYS A 7 13.80 -2.47 30.53
N ASP A 8 14.62 -1.71 31.26
CA ASP A 8 14.19 -0.50 31.95
C ASP A 8 14.32 0.78 31.09
N GLU A 9 15.22 0.80 30.09
CA GLU A 9 15.32 1.94 29.15
C GLU A 9 14.12 2.01 28.20
N LEU A 10 13.56 0.86 27.80
CA LEU A 10 12.37 0.77 26.94
C LEU A 10 11.10 1.30 27.63
N LEU A 11 11.05 1.28 28.96
CA LEU A 11 9.91 1.76 29.73
C LEU A 11 9.86 3.29 29.80
N VAL A 12 11.02 3.95 29.79
CA VAL A 12 11.10 5.42 29.86
C VAL A 12 10.74 6.05 28.51
N SER A 13 11.22 5.47 27.40
CA SER A 13 10.85 5.92 26.06
C SER A 13 9.38 5.66 25.73
N GLY A 14 8.83 4.51 26.16
CA GLY A 14 7.41 4.19 26.00
C GLY A 14 6.49 5.18 26.72
N LYS A 15 6.85 5.58 27.95
CA LYS A 15 6.05 6.52 28.76
C LYS A 15 6.05 7.94 28.20
N LEU A 16 7.21 8.40 27.71
CA LEU A 16 7.34 9.69 27.02
C LEU A 16 6.51 9.74 25.72
N TRP A 17 6.41 8.62 25.00
CA TRP A 17 5.57 8.51 23.81
C TRP A 17 4.07 8.49 24.15
N GLU A 18 3.66 7.72 25.16
CA GLU A 18 2.27 7.70 25.65
C GLU A 18 1.80 9.08 26.12
N ASP A 19 2.67 9.82 26.84
CA ASP A 19 2.40 11.19 27.30
C ASP A 19 2.28 12.16 26.12
N SER A 20 3.11 11.98 25.07
CA SER A 20 3.08 12.79 23.85
C SER A 20 1.84 12.51 23.00
N ARG A 21 1.41 11.25 22.88
CA ARG A 21 0.19 10.83 22.18
C ARG A 21 -1.06 11.36 22.88
N SER A 22 -1.10 11.25 24.21
CA SER A 22 -2.19 11.79 25.02
C SER A 22 -2.35 13.31 24.85
N LEU A 23 -1.24 14.04 24.68
CA LEU A 23 -1.27 15.47 24.39
C LEU A 23 -1.77 15.78 22.98
N TRP A 24 -1.46 14.93 22.00
CA TRP A 24 -1.93 15.08 20.62
C TRP A 24 -3.44 14.85 20.52
N ASP A 25 -3.96 13.75 21.08
CA ASP A 25 -5.39 13.42 21.09
C ASP A 25 -6.21 14.54 21.74
N LEU A 26 -5.71 15.08 22.86
CA LEU A 26 -6.32 16.22 23.55
C LEU A 26 -6.35 17.48 22.68
N MET A 27 -5.30 17.73 21.90
CA MET A 27 -5.20 18.91 21.05
C MET A 27 -6.05 18.80 19.78
N VAL A 28 -6.16 17.61 19.19
CA VAL A 28 -7.01 17.33 18.03
C VAL A 28 -8.50 17.34 18.41
N ASP A 29 -8.88 16.70 19.52
CA ASP A 29 -10.25 16.76 20.06
C ASP A 29 -10.66 18.21 20.36
N ARG A 30 -9.73 19.01 20.90
CA ARG A 30 -9.95 20.44 21.14
C ARG A 30 -10.13 21.25 19.84
N LYS A 31 -9.38 20.94 18.78
CA LYS A 31 -9.53 21.56 17.45
C LYS A 31 -10.89 21.20 16.84
N ASN A 32 -11.30 19.94 16.89
CA ASN A 32 -12.55 19.45 16.30
C ASN A 32 -13.81 19.95 17.05
N ARG A 33 -13.73 20.15 18.36
CA ARG A 33 -14.85 20.72 19.16
C ARG A 33 -15.03 22.24 18.99
N GLN A 34 -14.03 22.97 18.49
CA GLN A 34 -14.11 24.43 18.32
C GLN A 34 -14.77 24.85 16.99
N SER A 35 -16.06 24.56 16.84
CA SER A 35 -16.88 25.18 15.79
C SER A 35 -17.25 26.65 16.09
N ALA A 36 -16.95 27.19 17.28
CA ALA A 36 -17.47 28.49 17.75
C ALA A 36 -16.46 29.51 18.33
N CYS A 37 -15.14 29.43 18.06
CA CYS A 37 -14.18 30.44 18.56
C CYS A 37 -13.36 31.15 17.46
N ASN A 38 -12.88 32.36 17.80
CA ASN A 38 -12.28 33.38 16.94
C ASN A 38 -11.18 32.84 16.01
N LEU A 39 -11.16 33.32 14.76
CA LEU A 39 -10.26 32.92 13.67
C LEU A 39 -8.78 32.81 14.09
N ARG A 40 -8.31 33.72 14.96
CA ARG A 40 -6.93 33.74 15.49
C ARG A 40 -6.57 32.54 16.37
N GLU A 41 -7.52 31.96 17.12
CA GLU A 41 -7.24 30.75 17.91
C GLU A 41 -7.17 29.50 17.03
N LYS A 42 -7.98 29.44 15.97
CA LYS A 42 -7.90 28.35 14.97
C LYS A 42 -6.56 28.36 14.25
N GLU A 43 -6.06 29.54 13.88
CA GLU A 43 -4.73 29.71 13.29
C GLU A 43 -3.62 29.28 14.27
N LEU A 44 -3.68 29.69 15.54
CA LEU A 44 -2.71 29.29 16.56
C LEU A 44 -2.71 27.79 16.83
N LEU A 45 -3.88 27.17 16.96
CA LEU A 45 -3.99 25.71 17.11
C LEU A 45 -3.49 24.97 15.87
N GLY A 46 -3.76 25.48 14.66
CA GLY A 46 -3.19 24.96 13.42
C GLY A 46 -1.66 25.04 13.40
N PHE A 47 -1.09 26.17 13.83
CA PHE A 47 0.35 26.34 13.96
C PHE A 47 0.98 25.39 14.97
N ILE A 48 0.34 25.23 16.15
CA ILE A 48 0.84 24.34 17.21
C ILE A 48 0.78 22.88 16.74
N VAL A 49 -0.30 22.45 16.09
CA VAL A 49 -0.42 21.10 15.53
C VAL A 49 0.65 20.88 14.45
N ASN A 50 0.89 21.84 13.57
CA ASN A 50 1.92 21.73 12.53
C ASN A 50 3.34 21.72 13.11
N LEU A 51 3.62 22.52 14.14
CA LEU A 51 4.89 22.52 14.86
C LEU A 51 5.14 21.19 15.57
N LEU A 52 4.12 20.62 16.20
CA LEU A 52 4.21 19.31 16.85
C LEU A 52 4.39 18.19 15.83
N GLN A 53 3.71 18.25 14.69
CA GLN A 53 3.86 17.30 13.59
C GLN A 53 5.27 17.36 13.00
N LYS A 54 5.81 18.57 12.79
CA LYS A 54 7.19 18.76 12.36
C LYS A 54 8.19 18.22 13.39
N TRP A 55 7.96 18.48 14.67
CA TRP A 55 8.82 17.99 15.75
C TRP A 55 8.77 16.46 15.88
N GLN A 56 7.60 15.85 15.69
CA GLN A 56 7.41 14.40 15.69
C GLN A 56 8.18 13.74 14.52
N VAL A 57 8.07 14.30 13.32
CA VAL A 57 8.83 13.84 12.13
C VAL A 57 10.33 14.00 12.33
N GLU A 58 10.78 15.09 12.96
CA GLU A 58 12.21 15.38 13.19
C GLU A 58 12.82 14.52 14.32
N MET A 59 12.01 14.09 15.29
CA MET A 59 12.39 13.12 16.33
C MET A 59 12.55 11.70 15.76
N VAL A 60 11.72 11.32 14.78
CA VAL A 60 11.75 10.01 14.09
C VAL A 60 13.07 9.77 13.35
N LYS A 61 13.72 10.80 12.81
CA LYS A 61 14.99 10.69 12.06
C LYS A 61 16.21 10.30 12.89
N ASN A 62 16.14 10.30 14.22
CA ASN A 62 17.31 10.16 15.11
C ASN A 62 17.41 8.83 15.88
N LEU A 63 16.52 7.87 15.63
CA LEU A 63 16.48 6.60 16.35
C LEU A 63 16.67 5.44 15.38
N GLY A 64 17.93 5.10 15.11
CA GLY A 64 18.34 3.99 14.24
C GLY A 64 17.97 2.59 14.76
N ASP A 65 16.82 2.40 15.42
CA ASP A 65 16.30 1.06 15.75
C ASP A 65 14.83 1.00 16.24
N GLN A 66 13.97 2.02 16.09
CA GLN A 66 12.69 2.01 16.84
C GLN A 66 11.45 2.39 16.05
N ARG A 67 10.40 1.60 16.31
CA ARG A 67 9.08 1.63 15.72
C ARG A 67 8.51 3.05 15.64
N VAL A 68 8.07 3.43 14.46
CA VAL A 68 7.36 4.69 14.21
C VAL A 68 5.86 4.39 14.20
N SER A 69 5.09 5.15 14.96
CA SER A 69 3.64 5.07 14.94
C SER A 69 3.05 6.48 14.89
N VAL A 70 2.24 6.75 13.87
CA VAL A 70 1.54 8.02 13.65
C VAL A 70 0.04 7.73 13.58
N ASP A 71 -0.76 8.59 14.20
CA ASP A 71 -2.22 8.52 14.24
C ASP A 71 -2.72 9.88 13.75
N GLY A 72 -3.34 9.91 12.57
CA GLY A 72 -3.97 11.06 11.93
C GLY A 72 -3.06 12.21 11.46
N GLY A 73 -3.70 13.20 10.82
CA GLY A 73 -3.08 14.46 10.40
C GLY A 73 -3.37 14.84 8.95
N GLU A 74 -3.15 16.11 8.61
CA GLU A 74 -3.29 16.57 7.21
C GLU A 74 -2.15 16.03 6.34
N ARG A 75 -0.93 15.91 6.89
CA ARG A 75 0.26 15.41 6.18
C ARG A 75 1.20 14.62 7.08
N VAL A 76 1.29 13.33 6.88
CA VAL A 76 2.23 12.43 7.54
C VAL A 76 3.41 12.16 6.62
N SER A 77 4.63 12.28 7.14
CA SER A 77 5.86 11.93 6.42
C SER A 77 6.81 11.19 7.34
N VAL A 78 7.19 9.97 6.97
CA VAL A 78 8.11 9.10 7.71
C VAL A 78 9.31 8.77 6.83
N ASP A 79 10.50 8.75 7.42
CA ASP A 79 11.78 8.52 6.75
C ASP A 79 12.54 7.45 7.56
N GLY A 80 12.42 6.21 7.11
CA GLY A 80 13.03 5.01 7.67
C GLY A 80 12.39 4.45 8.95
N GLY A 81 12.90 3.28 9.37
CA GLY A 81 12.55 2.60 10.62
C GLY A 81 12.43 1.07 10.47
N GLU A 82 12.70 0.29 11.53
CA GLU A 82 12.44 -1.17 11.50
C GLU A 82 10.94 -1.43 11.26
N ARG A 83 10.06 -0.63 11.90
CA ARG A 83 8.61 -0.75 11.73
C ARG A 83 7.94 0.61 11.71
N VAL A 84 7.16 0.88 10.69
CA VAL A 84 6.35 2.08 10.52
C VAL A 84 4.88 1.68 10.53
N SER A 85 4.08 2.38 11.33
CA SER A 85 2.63 2.23 11.37
C SER A 85 1.99 3.61 11.28
N VAL A 86 1.10 3.81 10.32
CA VAL A 86 0.34 5.06 10.17
C VAL A 86 -1.15 4.72 10.17
N ASP A 87 -1.91 5.33 11.06
CA ASP A 87 -3.37 5.20 11.13
C ASP A 87 -3.97 6.54 10.68
N GLY A 88 -4.42 6.60 9.43
CA GLY A 88 -5.10 7.72 8.81
C GLY A 88 -4.22 8.90 8.36
N GLY A 89 -4.89 9.86 7.72
CA GLY A 89 -4.34 11.15 7.30
C GLY A 89 -4.70 11.52 5.87
N GLU A 90 -4.85 12.81 5.55
CA GLU A 90 -5.18 13.22 4.17
C GLU A 90 -4.04 12.86 3.20
N ARG A 91 -2.79 12.98 3.62
CA ARG A 91 -1.62 12.61 2.83
C ARG A 91 -0.58 11.89 3.68
N VAL A 92 -0.23 10.68 3.30
CA VAL A 92 0.78 9.84 3.94
C VAL A 92 1.92 9.60 2.97
N SER A 93 3.15 9.83 3.41
CA SER A 93 4.37 9.51 2.66
C SER A 93 5.34 8.76 3.56
N VAL A 94 5.79 7.57 3.16
CA VAL A 94 6.78 6.78 3.88
C VAL A 94 7.93 6.48 2.94
N ASP A 95 9.15 6.84 3.34
CA ASP A 95 10.40 6.55 2.62
C ASP A 95 11.18 5.51 3.44
N GLY A 96 11.10 4.26 3.02
CA GLY A 96 11.81 3.11 3.57
C GLY A 96 11.23 2.50 4.85
N GLY A 97 11.82 1.36 5.22
CA GLY A 97 11.59 0.66 6.48
C GLY A 97 11.43 -0.85 6.31
N GLU A 98 11.84 -1.67 7.28
CA GLU A 98 11.71 -3.14 7.12
C GLU A 98 10.23 -3.55 7.05
N ARG A 99 9.37 -2.90 7.84
CA ARG A 99 7.92 -3.16 7.84
C ARG A 99 7.12 -1.88 7.86
N VAL A 100 6.30 -1.64 6.85
CA VAL A 100 5.41 -0.49 6.73
C VAL A 100 3.96 -0.98 6.79
N SER A 101 3.15 -0.35 7.62
CA SER A 101 1.70 -0.57 7.70
C SER A 101 0.99 0.79 7.68
N VAL A 102 0.07 0.98 6.74
CA VAL A 102 -0.75 2.19 6.65
C VAL A 102 -2.22 1.76 6.67
N ASP A 103 -3.01 2.31 7.58
CA ASP A 103 -4.45 2.11 7.69
C ASP A 103 -5.14 3.42 7.33
N GLY A 104 -5.61 3.54 6.10
CA GLY A 104 -6.38 4.65 5.57
C GLY A 104 -5.59 5.86 5.07
N GLY A 105 -6.33 6.81 4.50
CA GLY A 105 -5.87 8.11 4.06
C GLY A 105 -6.27 8.47 2.62
N GLU A 106 -6.47 9.74 2.29
CA GLU A 106 -6.89 10.10 0.92
C GLU A 106 -5.77 9.80 -0.09
N ARG A 107 -4.50 10.03 0.29
CA ARG A 107 -3.34 9.76 -0.56
C ARG A 107 -2.22 9.10 0.22
N VAL A 108 -1.86 7.90 -0.16
CA VAL A 108 -0.77 7.11 0.43
C VAL A 108 0.34 6.92 -0.59
N SER A 109 1.58 7.21 -0.20
CA SER A 109 2.78 6.95 -0.99
C SER A 109 3.81 6.25 -0.12
N VAL A 110 4.30 5.09 -0.56
CA VAL A 110 5.35 4.32 0.12
C VAL A 110 6.48 4.07 -0.87
N ASP A 111 7.70 4.43 -0.52
CA ASP A 111 8.92 4.19 -1.30
C ASP A 111 9.80 3.20 -0.52
N GLY A 112 9.80 1.94 -0.93
CA GLY A 112 10.62 0.87 -0.42
C GLY A 112 10.11 0.17 0.85
N GLY A 113 10.82 -0.90 1.19
CA GLY A 113 10.66 -1.67 2.44
C GLY A 113 10.55 -3.17 2.24
N GLU A 114 10.94 -4.00 3.21
CA GLU A 114 10.85 -5.46 3.03
C GLU A 114 9.38 -5.92 3.00
N ARG A 115 8.52 -5.29 3.81
CA ARG A 115 7.08 -5.61 3.88
C ARG A 115 6.25 -4.36 3.96
N VAL A 116 5.39 -4.15 2.97
CA VAL A 116 4.43 -3.04 2.90
C VAL A 116 3.01 -3.59 2.99
N SER A 117 2.21 -3.01 3.87
CA SER A 117 0.77 -3.28 3.99
C SER A 117 0.01 -1.98 4.00
N VAL A 118 -0.96 -1.81 3.11
CA VAL A 118 -1.85 -0.64 3.06
C VAL A 118 -3.29 -1.13 3.11
N ASP A 119 -4.08 -0.64 4.06
CA ASP A 119 -5.50 -0.90 4.18
C ASP A 119 -6.25 0.40 3.88
N GLY A 120 -6.83 0.51 2.69
CA GLY A 120 -7.67 1.61 2.24
C GLY A 120 -6.94 2.83 1.67
N GLY A 121 -7.76 3.77 1.21
CA GLY A 121 -7.37 5.10 0.74
C GLY A 121 -7.80 5.42 -0.68
N GLU A 122 -8.07 6.68 -1.00
CA GLU A 122 -8.54 7.02 -2.36
C GLU A 122 -7.44 6.78 -3.41
N ARG A 123 -6.18 7.06 -3.07
CA ARG A 123 -5.03 6.88 -3.96
C ARG A 123 -3.86 6.26 -3.21
N VAL A 124 -3.46 5.07 -3.62
CA VAL A 124 -2.31 4.34 -3.09
C VAL A 124 -1.24 4.24 -4.16
N SER A 125 -0.01 4.58 -3.80
CA SER A 125 1.17 4.40 -4.64
C SER A 125 2.28 3.73 -3.82
N VAL A 126 2.79 2.60 -4.29
CA VAL A 126 3.90 1.88 -3.66
C VAL A 126 5.01 1.71 -4.70
N ASP A 127 6.21 2.16 -4.40
CA ASP A 127 7.41 1.98 -5.22
C ASP A 127 8.37 1.05 -4.47
N GLY A 128 8.50 -0.18 -4.93
CA GLY A 128 9.39 -1.20 -4.41
C GLY A 128 8.88 -2.01 -3.21
N GLY A 129 9.74 -2.96 -2.82
CA GLY A 129 9.63 -3.76 -1.61
C GLY A 129 9.46 -5.27 -1.83
N GLU A 130 9.99 -6.11 -0.95
CA GLU A 130 9.96 -7.57 -1.19
C GLU A 130 8.53 -8.12 -1.18
N ARG A 131 7.67 -7.59 -0.29
CA ARG A 131 6.27 -8.00 -0.16
C ARG A 131 5.35 -6.81 -0.01
N VAL A 132 4.44 -6.64 -0.96
CA VAL A 132 3.44 -5.58 -0.97
C VAL A 132 2.05 -6.20 -0.84
N SER A 133 1.24 -5.68 0.08
CA SER A 133 -0.17 -6.02 0.25
C SER A 133 -0.99 -4.74 0.32
N VAL A 134 -2.00 -4.61 -0.54
CA VAL A 134 -2.93 -3.48 -0.54
C VAL A 134 -4.35 -4.04 -0.45
N ASP A 135 -5.13 -3.58 0.52
CA ASP A 135 -6.55 -3.91 0.68
C ASP A 135 -7.36 -2.63 0.45
N GLY A 136 -8.03 -2.55 -0.70
CA GLY A 136 -8.92 -1.48 -1.09
C GLY A 136 -8.27 -0.24 -1.73
N GLY A 137 -9.15 0.70 -2.07
CA GLY A 137 -8.81 2.03 -2.57
C GLY A 137 -9.25 2.32 -4.00
N GLU A 138 -9.63 3.57 -4.31
CA GLU A 138 -10.16 3.88 -5.65
C GLU A 138 -9.08 3.70 -6.74
N ARG A 139 -7.83 4.10 -6.44
CA ARG A 139 -6.71 3.97 -7.37
C ARG A 139 -5.48 3.41 -6.67
N VAL A 140 -5.03 2.25 -7.12
CA VAL A 140 -3.84 1.57 -6.62
C VAL A 140 -2.80 1.54 -7.74
N SER A 141 -1.56 1.94 -7.41
CA SER A 141 -0.40 1.82 -8.28
C SER A 141 0.75 1.19 -7.51
N VAL A 142 1.31 0.10 -8.00
CA VAL A 142 2.47 -0.57 -7.42
C VAL A 142 3.54 -0.67 -8.50
N ASP A 143 4.75 -0.21 -8.22
CA ASP A 143 5.92 -0.35 -9.08
C ASP A 143 6.93 -1.24 -8.34
N GLY A 144 7.25 -2.41 -8.88
CA GLY A 144 8.20 -3.38 -8.36
C GLY A 144 7.70 -4.27 -7.20
N GLY A 145 8.62 -5.14 -6.79
CA GLY A 145 8.52 -6.00 -5.61
C GLY A 145 8.42 -7.49 -5.89
N GLU A 146 9.00 -8.36 -5.05
CA GLU A 146 9.01 -9.80 -5.33
C GLU A 146 7.60 -10.42 -5.29
N ARG A 147 6.75 -9.95 -4.36
CA ARG A 147 5.38 -10.42 -4.19
C ARG A 147 4.42 -9.26 -3.98
N VAL A 148 3.48 -9.12 -4.90
CA VAL A 148 2.42 -8.11 -4.85
C VAL A 148 1.08 -8.80 -4.68
N SER A 149 0.28 -8.32 -3.73
CA SER A 149 -1.10 -8.75 -3.52
C SER A 149 -1.99 -7.50 -3.38
N VAL A 150 -3.02 -7.40 -4.21
CA VAL A 150 -4.01 -6.32 -4.16
C VAL A 150 -5.39 -6.95 -4.03
N ASP A 151 -6.16 -6.55 -3.03
CA ASP A 151 -7.56 -6.93 -2.84
C ASP A 151 -8.43 -5.68 -3.01
N GLY A 152 -9.27 -5.66 -4.04
CA GLY A 152 -10.19 -4.58 -4.35
C GLY A 152 -9.61 -3.35 -5.06
N GLY A 153 -10.51 -2.39 -5.26
CA GLY A 153 -10.27 -1.08 -5.85
C GLY A 153 -11.01 -0.82 -7.16
N GLU A 154 -11.10 0.43 -7.60
CA GLU A 154 -11.71 0.73 -8.91
C GLU A 154 -10.67 0.58 -10.04
N ARG A 155 -9.44 1.04 -9.79
CA ARG A 155 -8.34 0.99 -10.77
C ARG A 155 -7.07 0.50 -10.12
N VAL A 156 -6.57 -0.63 -10.59
CA VAL A 156 -5.33 -1.24 -10.15
C VAL A 156 -4.32 -1.20 -11.29
N SER A 157 -3.11 -0.74 -11.00
CA SER A 157 -1.96 -0.77 -11.90
C SER A 157 -0.77 -1.36 -11.16
N VAL A 158 -0.17 -2.42 -11.69
CA VAL A 158 1.04 -3.04 -11.15
C VAL A 158 2.08 -3.06 -12.27
N ASP A 159 3.27 -2.55 -12.02
CA ASP A 159 4.43 -2.62 -12.90
C ASP A 159 5.51 -3.46 -12.22
N GLY A 160 5.91 -4.58 -12.81
CA GLY A 160 6.91 -5.51 -12.30
C GLY A 160 6.45 -6.48 -11.20
N GLY A 161 7.44 -7.29 -10.79
CA GLY A 161 7.38 -8.17 -9.63
C GLY A 161 7.26 -9.67 -9.93
N GLU A 162 7.98 -10.52 -9.20
CA GLU A 162 8.04 -11.96 -9.53
C GLU A 162 6.65 -12.63 -9.45
N ARG A 163 5.84 -12.24 -8.46
CA ARG A 163 4.49 -12.79 -8.25
C ARG A 163 3.49 -11.69 -7.98
N VAL A 164 2.50 -11.56 -8.85
CA VAL A 164 1.40 -10.62 -8.75
C VAL A 164 0.09 -11.38 -8.53
N SER A 165 -0.70 -10.94 -7.56
CA SER A 165 -2.06 -11.44 -7.32
C SER A 165 -2.99 -10.24 -7.11
N VAL A 166 -4.05 -10.16 -7.91
CA VAL A 166 -5.07 -9.12 -7.80
C VAL A 166 -6.42 -9.81 -7.63
N ASP A 167 -7.18 -9.46 -6.60
CA ASP A 167 -8.56 -9.91 -6.38
C ASP A 167 -9.47 -8.68 -6.47
N GLY A 168 -10.48 -8.68 -7.32
CA GLY A 168 -11.33 -7.53 -7.62
C GLY A 168 -10.67 -6.45 -8.49
N GLY A 169 -11.36 -5.31 -8.63
CA GLY A 169 -10.95 -4.24 -9.54
C GLY A 169 -11.94 -3.98 -10.67
N GLU A 170 -12.51 -2.79 -10.85
CA GLU A 170 -13.23 -2.52 -12.12
C GLU A 170 -12.26 -2.57 -13.32
N ARG A 171 -11.05 -2.06 -13.12
CA ARG A 171 -9.98 -2.04 -14.13
C ARG A 171 -8.65 -2.46 -13.52
N VAL A 172 -8.08 -3.54 -14.05
CA VAL A 172 -6.79 -4.07 -13.65
C VAL A 172 -5.82 -3.97 -14.82
N SER A 173 -4.62 -3.46 -14.56
CA SER A 173 -3.50 -3.42 -15.49
C SER A 173 -2.25 -3.94 -14.78
N VAL A 174 -1.63 -4.98 -15.34
CA VAL A 174 -0.37 -5.54 -14.84
C VAL A 174 0.63 -5.48 -15.99
N ASP A 175 1.80 -4.90 -15.76
CA ASP A 175 2.94 -4.91 -16.69
C ASP A 175 4.07 -5.71 -16.04
N GLY A 176 4.55 -6.76 -16.68
CA GLY A 176 5.60 -7.63 -16.19
C GLY A 176 5.21 -8.69 -15.15
N GLY A 177 6.27 -9.31 -14.63
CA GLY A 177 6.25 -10.35 -13.62
C GLY A 177 6.39 -11.78 -14.14
N GLU A 178 6.80 -12.72 -13.28
CA GLU A 178 6.93 -14.13 -13.69
C GLU A 178 5.58 -14.84 -13.59
N ARG A 179 4.81 -14.55 -12.54
CA ARG A 179 3.51 -15.19 -12.26
C ARG A 179 2.46 -14.15 -11.93
N VAL A 180 1.42 -14.07 -12.74
CA VAL A 180 0.30 -13.15 -12.57
C VAL A 180 -0.98 -13.95 -12.35
N SER A 181 -1.70 -13.62 -11.29
CA SER A 181 -3.04 -14.10 -11.01
C SER A 181 -3.97 -12.91 -10.84
N VAL A 182 -5.07 -12.88 -11.60
CA VAL A 182 -6.15 -11.90 -11.42
C VAL A 182 -7.43 -12.67 -11.17
N ASP A 183 -8.18 -12.33 -10.12
CA ASP A 183 -9.51 -12.84 -9.82
C ASP A 183 -10.48 -11.65 -9.86
N GLY A 184 -11.46 -11.68 -10.75
CA GLY A 184 -12.45 -10.65 -10.96
C GLY A 184 -12.02 -9.47 -11.85
N GLY A 185 -13.01 -8.61 -12.03
CA GLY A 185 -12.89 -7.31 -12.65
C GLY A 185 -13.49 -7.17 -14.03
N GLU A 186 -14.02 -5.98 -14.33
CA GLU A 186 -14.70 -5.78 -15.61
C GLU A 186 -13.71 -5.75 -16.78
N ARG A 187 -12.52 -5.18 -16.55
CA ARG A 187 -11.47 -5.03 -17.56
C ARG A 187 -10.12 -5.40 -16.98
N VAL A 188 -9.52 -6.46 -17.51
CA VAL A 188 -8.17 -6.89 -17.15
C VAL A 188 -7.24 -6.72 -18.34
N SER A 189 -6.06 -6.16 -18.10
CA SER A 189 -4.96 -6.08 -19.07
C SER A 189 -3.68 -6.56 -18.40
N VAL A 190 -3.02 -7.55 -18.97
CA VAL A 190 -1.72 -8.05 -18.50
C VAL A 190 -0.75 -7.95 -19.66
N ASP A 191 0.37 -7.27 -19.49
CA ASP A 191 1.50 -7.21 -20.41
C ASP A 191 2.67 -7.94 -19.73
N GLY A 192 3.38 -8.84 -20.41
CA GLY A 192 4.37 -9.73 -19.80
C GLY A 192 3.78 -10.91 -19.00
N GLY A 193 4.62 -11.57 -18.20
CA GLY A 193 4.26 -12.83 -17.53
C GLY A 193 4.91 -14.07 -18.15
N GLU A 194 5.51 -14.96 -17.37
CA GLU A 194 5.76 -16.34 -17.82
C GLU A 194 4.49 -17.20 -17.65
N ARG A 195 3.72 -16.93 -16.58
CA ARG A 195 2.49 -17.65 -16.24
C ARG A 195 1.42 -16.65 -15.82
N VAL A 196 0.39 -16.53 -16.64
CA VAL A 196 -0.75 -15.65 -16.38
C VAL A 196 -2.00 -16.49 -16.20
N SER A 197 -2.74 -16.24 -15.12
CA SER A 197 -4.07 -16.78 -14.84
C SER A 197 -5.02 -15.63 -14.56
N VAL A 198 -6.13 -15.53 -15.28
CA VAL A 198 -7.20 -14.57 -14.96
C VAL A 198 -8.49 -15.39 -14.75
N ASP A 199 -9.17 -15.27 -13.60
CA ASP A 199 -10.50 -15.84 -13.32
C ASP A 199 -11.53 -14.71 -13.04
N GLY A 200 -12.74 -14.70 -13.63
CA GLY A 200 -13.60 -13.51 -13.78
C GLY A 200 -13.17 -12.39 -14.77
N GLY A 201 -14.07 -12.02 -15.69
CA GLY A 201 -14.07 -10.67 -16.26
C GLY A 201 -14.83 -10.52 -17.56
N GLU A 202 -15.35 -9.32 -17.82
CA GLU A 202 -16.07 -9.07 -19.07
C GLU A 202 -15.11 -8.91 -20.27
N ARG A 203 -13.94 -8.30 -20.02
CA ARG A 203 -12.92 -8.01 -21.03
C ARG A 203 -11.53 -8.29 -20.48
N VAL A 204 -10.90 -9.33 -20.99
CA VAL A 204 -9.54 -9.71 -20.61
C VAL A 204 -8.62 -9.48 -21.81
N SER A 205 -7.47 -8.86 -21.58
CA SER A 205 -6.39 -8.72 -22.55
C SER A 205 -5.08 -9.18 -21.94
N VAL A 206 -4.36 -10.07 -22.60
CA VAL A 206 -3.07 -10.60 -22.11
C VAL A 206 -2.05 -10.60 -23.23
N ASP A 207 -1.02 -9.76 -23.16
CA ASP A 207 0.10 -9.69 -24.10
C ASP A 207 1.35 -10.29 -23.43
N GLY A 208 1.70 -11.55 -23.75
CA GLY A 208 2.83 -12.22 -23.10
C GLY A 208 2.69 -13.73 -22.90
N GLY A 209 3.69 -14.36 -22.29
CA GLY A 209 3.61 -15.70 -21.71
C GLY A 209 4.84 -16.58 -21.92
N GLU A 210 5.03 -17.58 -21.05
CA GLU A 210 5.62 -18.86 -21.44
C GLU A 210 4.55 -19.92 -21.73
N ARG A 211 3.30 -19.84 -21.18
CA ARG A 211 1.95 -19.99 -21.84
C ARG A 211 0.82 -19.69 -20.79
N VAL A 212 0.16 -18.53 -20.93
CA VAL A 212 -1.07 -17.93 -20.31
C VAL A 212 -2.19 -18.94 -19.97
N SER A 213 -3.27 -18.54 -19.32
CA SER A 213 -4.65 -18.89 -19.72
C SER A 213 -5.66 -18.21 -18.81
N VAL A 214 -6.91 -18.21 -19.27
CA VAL A 214 -8.11 -18.07 -18.45
C VAL A 214 -8.61 -16.65 -18.55
N ASP A 215 -9.82 -16.53 -19.06
CA ASP A 215 -10.91 -16.25 -18.15
C ASP A 215 -12.27 -16.45 -18.81
N GLY A 216 -13.37 -16.53 -18.06
CA GLY A 216 -14.70 -16.29 -18.60
C GLY A 216 -14.77 -15.03 -19.48
N GLY A 217 -15.77 -14.99 -20.35
CA GLY A 217 -15.96 -13.93 -21.32
C GLY A 217 -17.20 -13.04 -21.04
N GLU A 218 -17.68 -12.23 -21.98
CA GLU A 218 -17.78 -12.65 -23.37
C GLU A 218 -16.67 -12.10 -24.27
N ARG A 219 -15.46 -12.38 -23.83
CA ARG A 219 -14.45 -13.17 -24.57
C ARG A 219 -13.20 -12.34 -24.89
N VAL A 220 -12.34 -12.25 -23.87
CA VAL A 220 -10.90 -12.59 -23.86
C VAL A 220 -10.11 -12.30 -25.14
N SER A 221 -8.98 -11.59 -25.04
CA SER A 221 -8.01 -11.54 -26.13
C SER A 221 -6.57 -11.54 -25.63
N VAL A 222 -5.96 -12.69 -25.80
CA VAL A 222 -4.57 -13.05 -25.55
C VAL A 222 -3.76 -12.73 -26.81
N ASP A 223 -2.51 -12.28 -26.73
CA ASP A 223 -1.51 -12.83 -27.65
C ASP A 223 -0.10 -12.89 -27.05
N GLY A 224 0.10 -13.95 -26.27
CA GLY A 224 1.33 -14.70 -26.25
C GLY A 224 1.12 -16.07 -25.60
N GLY A 225 2.17 -16.87 -25.68
CA GLY A 225 2.61 -17.75 -24.62
C GLY A 225 4.05 -18.10 -24.99
N GLU A 226 4.48 -19.34 -24.84
CA GLU A 226 4.61 -19.95 -26.14
C GLU A 226 3.18 -19.87 -26.82
N ARG A 227 2.05 -20.31 -26.19
CA ARG A 227 0.61 -19.91 -26.27
C ARG A 227 -0.28 -20.75 -25.38
N VAL A 228 -1.27 -20.13 -24.69
CA VAL A 228 -2.71 -20.54 -24.72
C VAL A 228 -3.54 -19.95 -23.59
N SER A 229 -4.83 -20.26 -23.44
CA SER A 229 -5.99 -19.77 -24.19
C SER A 229 -7.20 -20.49 -23.62
N VAL A 230 -7.99 -19.73 -22.87
CA VAL A 230 -9.20 -20.24 -22.26
C VAL A 230 -10.31 -19.21 -22.30
N ASP A 231 -11.48 -19.72 -22.67
CA ASP A 231 -12.72 -18.98 -22.74
C ASP A 231 -13.91 -19.94 -22.56
N GLY A 232 -14.83 -19.60 -21.66
CA GLY A 232 -16.23 -20.06 -21.70
C GLY A 232 -16.40 -21.55 -22.04
N THR A 233 -16.73 -21.89 -23.30
CA THR A 233 -16.88 -23.30 -23.72
C THR A 233 -15.75 -23.88 -24.58
N SER A 234 -14.59 -23.23 -24.76
CA SER A 234 -13.45 -23.84 -25.47
C SER A 234 -12.08 -23.24 -25.12
N VAL A 235 -11.16 -24.16 -24.89
CA VAL A 235 -9.79 -23.94 -24.39
C VAL A 235 -8.87 -24.88 -25.15
N TRP A 236 -7.73 -24.41 -25.66
CA TRP A 236 -6.91 -25.22 -26.60
C TRP A 236 -5.43 -25.01 -26.43
N VAL A 237 -4.71 -26.06 -26.01
CA VAL A 237 -3.25 -26.09 -25.85
C VAL A 237 -2.60 -26.98 -26.91
N ASP A 238 -1.62 -26.50 -27.67
CA ASP A 238 -0.85 -27.31 -28.63
C ASP A 238 0.53 -27.69 -28.06
N GLY A 239 0.91 -28.96 -28.27
CA GLY A 239 2.13 -29.57 -27.73
C GLY A 239 3.32 -29.46 -28.68
N GLY A 240 4.49 -29.13 -28.11
CA GLY A 240 5.80 -29.24 -28.76
C GLY A 240 6.33 -30.67 -28.83
#